data_AF-A0A521R808-F1
#
_entry.id   AF-A0A521R808-F1
#
_cell.length_a   1.000
_cell.length_b   1.000
_cell.length_c   1.000
_cell.angle_alpha   90.00
_cell.angle_beta   90.00
_cell.angle_gamma   90.00
#
_symmetry.space_group_name_H-M   'P 1'
#
loop_
_entity.id
_entity.type
_entity.pdbx_description
1 polymer ?
#
loop_
_entity_poly.entity_id
_entity_poly.type
_entity_poly.pdbx_seq_one_letter_code
_entity_poly.pdbx_strand_id
1 'polypeptide(L)'
;MEIFRHIEDRNLSIVKPVLTLGSFDGIHLGHQLLLQRVVQDAKARGGSSVILTFEPHPLKVLAPERAPRLILAHKDKMLLLQSFGVDVVIIQAFNAAFAHVEAEEFVQRYLV
;
A
#
# COMPACT_ATOMS: atom_id res chain seq x y z
N MET A 1 -5.51 -11.63 -5.45
CA MET A 1 -5.29 -10.22 -5.09
C MET A 1 -6.60 -9.47 -5.13
N GLU A 2 -7.07 -9.02 -3.98
CA GLU A 2 -8.21 -8.10 -3.83
C GLU A 2 -7.71 -6.66 -3.75
N ILE A 3 -8.53 -5.71 -4.18
CA ILE A 3 -8.16 -4.29 -4.22
C ILE A 3 -9.24 -3.46 -3.52
N PHE A 4 -8.83 -2.67 -2.54
CA PHE A 4 -9.69 -1.75 -1.79
C PHE A 4 -9.22 -0.31 -1.98
N ARG A 5 -10.14 0.66 -1.92
CA ARG A 5 -9.84 2.10 -2.10
C ARG A 5 -9.66 2.86 -0.78
N HIS A 6 -9.98 2.21 0.34
CA HIS A 6 -9.90 2.81 1.67
C HIS A 6 -9.46 1.76 2.68
N ILE A 7 -8.59 2.16 3.61
CA ILE A 7 -8.15 1.28 4.71
C ILE A 7 -9.28 0.97 5.70
N GLU A 8 -10.29 1.83 5.76
CA GLU A 8 -11.50 1.67 6.59
C GLU A 8 -12.70 1.11 5.79
N ASP A 9 -12.45 0.43 4.65
CA ASP A 9 -13.53 -0.21 3.90
C ASP A 9 -14.22 -1.30 4.75
N ARG A 10 -15.54 -1.24 4.86
CA ARG A 10 -16.32 -2.15 5.72
C ARG A 10 -16.29 -3.60 5.23
N ASN A 11 -15.97 -3.82 3.96
CA ASN A 11 -15.83 -5.15 3.39
C ASN A 11 -14.41 -5.70 3.54
N LEU A 12 -13.49 -4.92 4.10
CA LEU A 12 -12.12 -5.34 4.34
C LEU A 12 -12.10 -6.39 5.45
N SER A 13 -11.88 -7.65 5.08
CA SER A 13 -11.74 -8.77 6.01
C SER A 13 -10.41 -9.44 5.77
N ILE A 14 -9.42 -9.16 6.63
CA ILE A 14 -8.06 -9.65 6.47
C ILE A 14 -7.67 -10.49 7.69
N VAL A 15 -7.26 -11.73 7.46
CA VAL A 15 -6.85 -12.63 8.54
C VAL A 15 -5.36 -12.46 8.80
N LYS A 16 -4.99 -12.12 10.05
CA LYS A 16 -3.60 -11.97 10.51
C LYS A 16 -2.74 -11.17 9.51
N PRO A 17 -3.11 -9.92 9.21
CA PRO A 17 -2.46 -9.13 8.16
C PRO A 17 -0.96 -9.00 8.44
N VAL A 18 -0.15 -9.19 7.41
CA VAL A 18 1.25 -8.72 7.37
C VAL A 18 1.31 -7.64 6.32
N LEU A 19 1.65 -6.42 6.75
CA LEU A 19 1.51 -5.22 5.93
C LEU A 19 2.85 -4.57 5.63
N THR A 20 3.01 -4.08 4.40
CA THR A 20 4.04 -3.09 4.06
C THR A 20 3.39 -1.87 3.42
N LEU A 21 3.95 -0.68 3.65
CA LEU A 21 3.43 0.59 3.16
C LEU A 21 4.44 1.29 2.23
N GLY A 22 3.94 1.97 1.19
CA GLY A 22 4.79 2.72 0.26
C GLY A 22 4.11 3.13 -1.05
N SER A 23 4.79 3.95 -1.85
CA SER A 23 4.28 4.35 -3.18
C SER A 23 4.32 3.19 -4.18
N PHE A 24 5.32 2.30 -4.04
CA PHE A 24 5.60 1.18 -4.94
C PHE A 24 5.66 1.59 -6.42
N ASP A 25 6.04 2.84 -6.71
CA ASP A 25 6.25 3.28 -8.08
C ASP A 25 7.54 2.67 -8.64
N GLY A 26 7.49 2.17 -9.88
CA GLY A 26 8.59 1.47 -10.54
C GLY A 26 8.92 0.05 -10.04
N ILE A 27 8.49 -0.36 -8.83
CA ILE A 27 8.76 -1.68 -8.23
C ILE A 27 10.24 -2.14 -8.46
N HIS A 28 11.18 -1.25 -8.13
CA HIS A 28 12.62 -1.53 -8.20
C HIS A 28 13.04 -2.60 -7.18
N LEU A 29 14.29 -3.07 -7.23
CA LEU A 29 14.82 -4.15 -6.38
C LEU A 29 14.49 -3.99 -4.88
N GLY A 30 14.60 -2.77 -4.32
CA GLY A 30 14.20 -2.51 -2.92
C GLY A 30 12.74 -2.83 -2.62
N HIS A 31 11.81 -2.44 -3.51
CA HIS A 31 10.39 -2.80 -3.38
C HIS A 31 10.19 -4.30 -3.51
N GLN A 32 10.90 -4.96 -4.43
CA GLN A 32 10.78 -6.40 -4.63
C GLN A 32 11.17 -7.18 -3.37
N LEU A 33 12.20 -6.75 -2.65
CA LEU A 33 12.59 -7.34 -1.36
C LEU A 33 11.48 -7.19 -0.30
N LEU A 34 10.85 -6.00 -0.21
CA LEU A 34 9.71 -5.79 0.70
C LEU A 34 8.51 -6.67 0.33
N LEU A 35 8.19 -6.77 -0.97
CA LEU A 35 7.09 -7.60 -1.49
C LEU A 35 7.32 -9.09 -1.23
N GLN A 36 8.54 -9.59 -1.48
CA GLN A 36 8.88 -10.98 -1.16
C GLN A 36 8.77 -11.26 0.33
N ARG A 37 9.26 -10.32 1.17
CA ARG A 37 9.23 -10.49 2.62
C ARG A 37 7.82 -10.50 3.18
N VAL A 38 6.96 -9.56 2.77
CA VAL A 38 5.58 -9.48 3.28
C VAL A 38 4.77 -10.72 2.91
N VAL A 39 4.95 -11.25 1.69
CA VAL A 39 4.28 -12.47 1.22
C VAL A 39 4.76 -13.71 1.99
N GLN A 40 6.08 -13.84 2.18
CA GLN A 40 6.65 -14.95 2.94
C GLN A 40 6.21 -14.95 4.40
N ASP A 41 6.24 -13.79 5.06
CA ASP A 41 5.85 -13.65 6.47
C ASP A 41 4.35 -13.88 6.67
N ALA A 42 3.49 -13.40 5.75
CA ALA A 42 2.06 -13.68 5.77
C ALA A 42 1.79 -15.19 5.68
N LYS A 43 2.41 -15.85 4.70
CA LYS A 43 2.28 -17.30 4.50
C LYS A 43 2.72 -18.09 5.74
N ALA A 44 3.86 -17.72 6.33
CA ALA A 44 4.39 -18.38 7.53
C ALA A 44 3.44 -18.25 8.75
N ARG A 45 2.65 -17.18 8.81
CA ARG A 45 1.69 -16.92 9.90
C ARG A 45 0.29 -17.46 9.62
N GLY A 46 0.06 -18.03 8.43
CA GLY A 46 -1.27 -18.41 7.95
C GLY A 46 -2.21 -17.19 7.86
N GLY A 47 -1.68 -16.05 7.43
CA GLY A 47 -2.41 -14.80 7.24
C GLY A 47 -2.31 -14.27 5.80
N SER A 48 -2.75 -13.04 5.60
CA SER A 48 -2.76 -12.38 4.30
C SER A 48 -1.68 -11.30 4.19
N SER A 49 -1.05 -11.24 3.02
CA SER A 49 -0.11 -10.17 2.65
C SER A 49 -0.85 -8.92 2.18
N VAL A 50 -0.50 -7.77 2.75
CA VAL A 50 -1.20 -6.51 2.52
C VAL A 50 -0.22 -5.42 2.07
N ILE A 51 -0.56 -4.75 0.97
CA ILE A 51 0.14 -3.55 0.51
C ILE A 51 -0.74 -2.34 0.76
N LEU A 52 -0.27 -1.40 1.57
CA LEU A 52 -0.88 -0.08 1.68
C LEU A 52 -0.14 0.91 0.77
N THR A 53 -0.85 1.44 -0.23
CA THR A 53 -0.32 2.44 -1.15
C THR A 53 -1.29 3.61 -1.28
N PHE A 54 -0.89 4.62 -2.04
CA PHE A 54 -1.56 5.92 -2.06
C PHE A 54 -1.88 6.37 -3.49
N GLU A 55 -3.07 6.92 -3.68
CA GLU A 55 -3.47 7.60 -4.90
C GLU A 55 -4.25 8.89 -4.57
N PRO A 56 -3.88 10.07 -5.11
CA PRO A 56 -2.68 10.34 -5.89
C PRO A 56 -1.38 10.11 -5.11
N HIS A 57 -0.23 10.14 -5.80
CA HIS A 57 1.08 10.08 -5.15
C HIS A 57 1.18 11.16 -4.05
N PRO A 58 1.64 10.86 -2.82
CA PRO A 58 1.61 11.81 -1.71
C PRO A 58 2.23 13.18 -2.00
N LEU A 59 3.36 13.21 -2.72
CA LEU A 59 3.98 14.48 -3.15
C LEU A 59 3.09 15.34 -4.06
N LYS A 60 2.13 14.79 -4.80
CA LYS A 60 1.16 15.61 -5.55
C LYS A 60 0.26 16.43 -4.64
N VAL A 61 0.12 16.04 -3.37
CA VAL A 61 -0.66 16.77 -2.37
C VAL A 61 0.25 17.62 -1.49
N LEU A 62 1.36 17.05 -1.01
CA LEU A 62 2.25 17.70 -0.06
C LEU A 62 3.15 18.77 -0.70
N ALA A 63 3.59 18.54 -1.94
CA ALA A 63 4.51 19.42 -2.64
C ALA A 63 4.33 19.25 -4.17
N PRO A 64 3.22 19.77 -4.75
CA PRO A 64 2.86 19.52 -6.15
C PRO A 64 3.98 19.82 -7.15
N GLU A 65 4.73 20.90 -6.94
CA GLU A 65 5.86 21.32 -7.78
C GLU A 65 7.04 20.34 -7.78
N ARG A 66 7.10 19.44 -6.78
CA ARG A 66 8.13 18.41 -6.60
C ARG A 66 7.61 17.01 -6.90
N ALA A 67 6.37 16.88 -7.35
CA ALA A 67 5.77 15.58 -7.61
C ALA A 67 6.48 14.90 -8.80
N PRO A 68 6.98 13.66 -8.64
CA PRO A 68 7.66 12.97 -9.72
C PRO A 68 6.68 12.58 -10.82
N ARG A 69 7.22 12.42 -12.04
CA ARG A 69 6.53 11.64 -13.07
C ARG A 69 6.55 10.18 -12.63
N LEU A 70 5.39 9.52 -12.70
CA LEU A 70 5.28 8.12 -12.30
C LEU A 70 6.02 7.24 -13.31
N ILE A 71 6.72 6.23 -12.79
CA ILE A 71 7.45 5.24 -13.60
C ILE A 71 6.48 4.22 -14.20
N LEU A 72 5.47 3.81 -13.42
CA LEU A 72 4.47 2.84 -13.85
C LEU A 72 3.08 3.46 -13.96
N ALA A 73 2.31 2.99 -14.94
CA ALA A 73 0.86 3.19 -14.93
C ALA A 73 0.25 2.39 -13.76
N HIS A 74 -0.87 2.87 -13.23
CA HIS A 74 -1.57 2.20 -12.13
C HIS A 74 -1.86 0.72 -12.44
N LYS A 75 -2.33 0.43 -13.66
CA LYS A 75 -2.64 -0.93 -14.11
C LYS A 75 -1.41 -1.84 -14.06
N ASP A 76 -0.27 -1.36 -14.53
CA ASP A 76 0.97 -2.14 -14.55
C ASP A 76 1.50 -2.38 -13.13
N LYS A 77 1.40 -1.38 -12.25
CA LYS A 77 1.70 -1.53 -10.82
C LYS A 77 0.87 -2.66 -10.20
N MET A 78 -0.44 -2.72 -10.47
CA MET A 78 -1.30 -3.77 -9.93
C MET A 78 -0.94 -5.16 -10.48
N LEU A 79 -0.65 -5.28 -11.78
CA LEU A 79 -0.24 -6.55 -12.38
C LEU A 79 1.08 -7.06 -11.80
N LEU A 80 2.03 -6.16 -11.55
CA LEU A 80 3.30 -6.52 -10.91
C LEU A 80 3.09 -6.91 -9.44
N LEU A 81 2.33 -6.16 -8.65
CA LEU A 81 2.02 -6.57 -7.27
C LEU A 81 1.35 -7.96 -7.22
N GLN A 82 0.42 -8.23 -8.15
CA GLN A 82 -0.20 -9.54 -8.28
C GLN A 82 0.81 -10.64 -8.62
N SER A 83 1.82 -10.37 -9.46
CA SER A 83 2.83 -11.36 -9.83
C SER A 83 3.78 -11.72 -8.69
N PHE A 84 3.92 -10.86 -7.67
CA PHE A 84 4.62 -11.17 -6.42
C PHE A 84 3.80 -12.04 -5.46
N GLY A 85 2.53 -12.33 -5.76
CA GLY A 85 1.65 -13.15 -4.92
C GLY A 85 1.00 -12.37 -3.78
N VAL A 86 0.81 -11.06 -3.94
CA VAL A 86 0.10 -10.22 -2.96
C VAL A 86 -1.38 -10.61 -2.87
N ASP A 87 -1.89 -10.72 -1.64
CA ASP A 87 -3.29 -11.06 -1.37
C ASP A 87 -4.20 -9.85 -1.43
N VAL A 88 -3.80 -8.73 -0.81
CA VAL A 88 -4.62 -7.52 -0.69
C VAL A 88 -3.80 -6.27 -1.00
N VAL A 89 -4.36 -5.36 -1.81
CA VAL A 89 -3.84 -4.01 -2.02
C VAL A 89 -4.87 -2.98 -1.58
N ILE A 90 -4.49 -2.12 -0.64
CA ILE A 90 -5.28 -0.98 -0.20
C ILE A 90 -4.68 0.27 -0.85
N ILE A 91 -5.44 0.91 -1.73
CA ILE A 91 -5.08 2.15 -2.41
C ILE A 91 -5.77 3.30 -1.70
N GLN A 92 -5.19 3.74 -0.58
CA GLN A 92 -5.76 4.79 0.24
C GLN A 92 -5.72 6.13 -0.51
N ALA A 93 -6.88 6.79 -0.58
CA ALA A 93 -6.97 8.15 -1.09
C ALA A 93 -6.07 9.08 -0.26
N PHE A 94 -5.04 9.66 -0.87
CA PHE A 94 -4.16 10.61 -0.21
C PHE A 94 -4.61 12.02 -0.51
N ASN A 95 -5.11 12.72 0.50
CA ASN A 95 -5.63 14.08 0.40
C ASN A 95 -5.14 14.91 1.60
N ALA A 96 -5.50 16.19 1.64
CA ALA A 96 -5.08 17.07 2.74
C ALA A 96 -5.53 16.53 4.10
N ALA A 97 -6.75 16.03 4.24
CA ALA A 97 -7.23 15.50 5.53
C ALA A 97 -6.39 14.30 6.00
N PHE A 98 -6.10 13.35 5.10
CA PHE A 98 -5.27 12.19 5.43
C PHE A 98 -3.81 12.58 5.73
N ALA A 99 -3.30 13.61 5.04
CA ALA A 99 -1.96 14.12 5.28
C ALA A 99 -1.78 14.82 6.65
N HIS A 100 -2.87 15.25 7.29
CA HIS A 100 -2.87 15.85 8.63
C HIS A 100 -3.09 14.83 9.74
N VAL A 101 -3.24 13.53 9.43
CA VAL A 101 -3.29 12.50 10.46
C VAL A 101 -1.92 12.42 11.12
N GLU A 102 -1.90 12.61 12.43
CA GLU A 102 -0.68 12.51 13.23
C GLU A 102 -0.14 11.08 13.21
N ALA A 103 1.19 10.93 13.30
CA ALA A 103 1.84 9.62 13.18
C ALA A 103 1.33 8.60 14.22
N GLU A 104 1.09 9.05 15.45
CA GLU A 104 0.54 8.23 16.54
C GLU A 104 -0.87 7.75 16.21
N GLU A 105 -1.75 8.67 15.75
CA GLU A 105 -3.11 8.34 15.34
C GLU A 105 -3.11 7.38 14.16
N PHE A 106 -2.22 7.57 13.18
CA PHE A 106 -2.09 6.69 12.04
C PHE A 106 -1.79 5.25 12.47
N VAL A 107 -0.85 5.06 13.39
CA VAL A 107 -0.52 3.73 13.92
C VAL A 107 -1.72 3.15 14.66
N GLN A 108 -2.27 3.87 15.63
CA GLN A 108 -3.34 3.38 16.51
C GLN A 108 -4.65 3.09 15.78
N ARG A 109 -4.98 3.87 14.76
CA ARG A 109 -6.26 3.77 14.03
C ARG A 109 -6.19 2.79 12.86
N TYR A 110 -5.03 2.67 12.21
CA TYR A 110 -4.94 1.95 10.93
C TYR A 110 -4.06 0.70 10.95
N LEU A 111 -3.13 0.58 11.90
CA LEU A 111 -2.13 -0.51 11.89
C LEU A 111 -2.22 -1.50 13.05
N VAL A 112 -2.73 -1.09 14.22
CA VAL A 112 -2.82 -1.93 15.43
C VAL A 112 -4.24 -2.12 15.95
#